data_AF-A0A5Q4SZ63-F1
#
_entry.id   AF-A0A5Q4SZ63-F1
#
_cell.length_a   1.000
_cell.length_b   1.000
_cell.length_c   1.000
_cell.angle_alpha   90.00
_cell.angle_beta   90.00
_cell.angle_gamma   90.00
#
_symmetry.space_group_name_H-M   'P 1'
#
loop_
_entity.id
_entity.type
_entity.pdbx_description
1 polymer ?
#
loop_
_entity_poly.entity_id
_entity_poly.type
_entity_poly.pdbx_seq_one_letter_code
_entity_poly.pdbx_strand_id
1 'polypeptide(L)'
;MEKQDAEAARRWLSDQGVNQGRDGWVSDEKPDVVLTANEVAHSWAADVFAEDVEPAEQLRLAFGLLDLLEEYWVTYEIRIADDSAEGPLPADVLWGGYRRRLEAERDVEAVTYSLWVDWFEDHTTSDTAFAEVLGSDIDRVVADRSEPLIRRARRVLECSGPVRWAVKEPAYRTATRVPALHCAVFRGILASFHDLYGDLEPAAALALLDQLDLPTNTRHRAELHHVLTAGHRNRYRSAGAWEHAVRSCA
;
A
#
# COMPACT_ATOMS: atom_id res chain seq x y z
N MET A 1 19.62 -8.35 -4.32
CA MET A 1 18.49 -8.30 -5.24
C MET A 1 17.96 -6.89 -5.38
N GLU A 2 17.41 -6.21 -4.36
CA GLU A 2 16.93 -4.81 -4.51
C GLU A 2 17.98 -3.84 -5.06
N LYS A 3 19.22 -3.88 -4.53
CA LYS A 3 20.33 -3.08 -5.10
C LYS A 3 20.66 -3.43 -6.55
N GLN A 4 20.46 -4.68 -6.95
CA GLN A 4 20.73 -5.13 -8.32
C GLN A 4 19.63 -4.65 -9.28
N ASP A 5 18.36 -4.70 -8.86
CA ASP A 5 17.22 -4.21 -9.64
C ASP A 5 17.32 -2.69 -9.83
N ALA A 6 17.64 -1.94 -8.77
CA ALA A 6 17.87 -0.49 -8.85
C ALA A 6 19.09 -0.14 -9.72
N GLU A 7 20.17 -0.92 -9.67
CA GLU A 7 21.31 -0.70 -10.57
C GLU A 7 20.98 -1.03 -12.04
N ALA A 8 20.17 -2.07 -12.29
CA ALA A 8 19.67 -2.38 -13.62
C ALA A 8 18.79 -1.26 -14.17
N ALA A 9 17.87 -0.74 -13.36
CA ALA A 9 17.05 0.42 -13.70
C ALA A 9 17.86 1.68 -13.98
N ARG A 10 18.93 1.92 -13.22
CA ARG A 10 19.83 3.06 -13.46
C ARG A 10 20.58 2.91 -14.79
N ARG A 11 21.06 1.69 -15.10
CA ARG A 11 21.71 1.40 -16.39
C ARG A 11 20.73 1.57 -17.54
N TRP A 12 19.53 1.03 -17.41
CA TRP A 12 18.48 1.19 -18.41
C TRP A 12 18.14 2.67 -18.65
N LEU A 13 17.92 3.48 -17.60
CA LEU A 13 17.72 4.93 -17.76
C LEU A 13 18.89 5.59 -18.50
N SER A 14 20.13 5.22 -18.16
CA SER A 14 21.32 5.74 -18.85
C SER A 14 21.34 5.35 -20.34
N ASP A 15 20.90 4.15 -20.69
CA ASP A 15 20.79 3.69 -22.07
C ASP A 15 19.68 4.46 -22.83
N GLN A 16 18.65 4.93 -22.12
CA GLN A 16 17.63 5.87 -22.63
C GLN A 16 18.12 7.33 -22.64
N GLY A 17 19.39 7.60 -22.34
CA GLY A 17 19.96 8.95 -22.31
C GLY A 17 19.57 9.76 -21.07
N VAL A 18 19.13 9.12 -19.98
CA VAL A 18 18.76 9.75 -18.71
C VAL A 18 19.74 9.38 -17.61
N ASN A 19 20.42 10.38 -17.06
CA ASN A 19 21.49 10.17 -16.09
C ASN A 19 21.19 10.87 -14.77
N GLN A 20 21.57 10.21 -13.66
CA GLN A 20 21.49 10.81 -12.33
C GLN A 20 22.68 11.76 -12.13
N GLY A 21 22.41 13.06 -12.05
CA GLY A 21 23.38 14.10 -11.73
C GLY A 21 23.43 14.40 -10.22
N ARG A 22 24.21 15.44 -9.86
CA ARG A 22 24.33 15.88 -8.46
C ARG A 22 23.03 16.49 -7.92
N ASP A 23 22.34 17.25 -8.76
CA ASP A 23 21.22 18.10 -8.36
C ASP A 23 19.85 17.54 -8.82
N GLY A 24 19.84 16.35 -9.43
CA GLY A 24 18.64 15.72 -9.98
C GLY A 24 18.96 14.81 -11.16
N TRP A 25 18.03 14.68 -12.09
CA TRP A 25 18.20 13.88 -13.30
C TRP A 25 18.40 14.79 -14.52
N VAL A 26 19.11 14.30 -15.54
CA VAL A 26 19.36 15.05 -16.78
C VAL A 26 19.11 14.12 -17.95
N SER A 27 18.44 14.60 -19.00
CA SER A 27 18.31 13.86 -20.26
C SER A 27 19.21 14.45 -21.34
N ASP A 28 19.71 13.60 -22.23
CA ASP A 28 20.53 13.99 -23.38
C ASP A 28 19.77 14.91 -24.36
N GLU A 29 18.44 14.84 -24.38
CA GLU A 29 17.59 15.73 -25.19
C GLU A 29 17.57 17.17 -24.65
N LYS A 30 17.71 17.34 -23.34
CA LYS A 30 17.64 18.64 -22.64
C LYS A 30 18.72 18.71 -21.54
N PRO A 31 20.00 18.75 -21.92
CA PRO A 31 21.11 18.63 -20.96
C PRO A 31 21.19 19.80 -19.96
N ASP A 32 20.60 20.95 -20.31
CA ASP A 32 20.55 22.14 -19.46
C ASP A 32 19.34 22.18 -18.49
N VAL A 33 18.47 21.16 -18.54
CA VAL A 33 17.28 21.07 -17.70
C VAL A 33 17.44 19.95 -16.69
N VAL A 34 17.36 20.30 -15.40
CA VAL A 34 17.33 19.32 -14.31
C VAL A 34 15.90 18.84 -14.13
N LEU A 35 15.70 17.53 -14.27
CA LEU A 35 14.45 16.82 -14.07
C LEU A 35 14.33 16.32 -12.63
N THR A 36 13.10 16.37 -12.11
CA THR A 36 12.69 15.74 -10.85
C THR A 36 12.50 14.23 -11.04
N ALA A 37 12.53 13.46 -9.94
CA ALA A 37 12.24 12.03 -9.99
C ALA A 37 10.82 11.76 -10.55
N ASN A 38 9.84 12.57 -10.16
CA ASN A 38 8.49 12.50 -10.69
C ASN A 38 8.40 12.73 -12.21
N GLU A 39 9.13 13.72 -12.75
CA GLU A 39 9.19 13.93 -14.21
C GLU A 39 9.84 12.75 -14.93
N VAL A 40 10.86 12.14 -14.32
CA VAL A 40 11.47 10.91 -14.85
C VAL A 40 10.47 9.76 -14.84
N ALA A 41 9.75 9.56 -13.73
CA ALA A 41 8.76 8.51 -13.62
C ALA A 41 7.66 8.65 -14.69
N HIS A 42 7.14 9.86 -14.90
CA HIS A 42 6.10 10.13 -15.90
C HIS A 42 6.57 9.95 -17.35
N SER A 43 7.85 10.18 -17.62
CA SER A 43 8.36 10.14 -18.99
C SER A 43 8.82 8.75 -19.41
N TRP A 44 9.28 7.91 -18.46
CA TRP A 44 9.95 6.64 -18.79
C TRP A 44 9.35 5.39 -18.13
N ALA A 45 8.51 5.49 -17.10
CA ALA A 45 8.05 4.27 -16.41
C ALA A 45 7.20 3.35 -17.31
N ALA A 46 6.43 3.91 -18.24
CA ALA A 46 5.64 3.14 -19.21
C ALA A 46 6.53 2.36 -20.20
N ASP A 47 7.66 2.95 -20.60
CA ASP A 47 8.57 2.38 -21.61
C ASP A 47 9.19 1.06 -21.16
N VAL A 48 9.31 0.84 -19.84
CA VAL A 48 9.76 -0.45 -19.28
C VAL A 48 8.92 -1.62 -19.78
N PHE A 49 7.62 -1.41 -19.98
CA PHE A 49 6.70 -2.45 -20.43
C PHE A 49 6.65 -2.58 -21.97
N ALA A 50 7.31 -1.68 -22.69
CA ALA A 50 7.53 -1.79 -24.13
C ALA A 50 8.86 -2.49 -24.50
N GLU A 51 9.70 -2.79 -23.50
CA GLU A 51 10.96 -3.49 -23.71
C GLU A 51 10.73 -4.94 -24.18
N ASP A 52 11.52 -5.38 -25.17
CA ASP A 52 11.51 -6.74 -25.70
C ASP A 52 12.29 -7.70 -24.78
N VAL A 53 11.80 -7.83 -23.55
CA VAL A 53 12.31 -8.73 -22.51
C VAL A 53 11.15 -9.47 -21.84
N GLU A 54 11.46 -10.54 -21.11
CA GLU A 54 10.42 -11.32 -20.44
C GLU A 54 9.65 -10.47 -19.41
N PRO A 55 8.33 -10.68 -19.22
CA PRO A 55 7.51 -9.86 -18.30
C PRO A 55 8.02 -9.83 -16.86
N ALA A 56 8.65 -10.91 -16.40
CA ALA A 56 9.28 -10.96 -15.08
C ALA A 56 10.49 -10.00 -14.96
N GLU A 57 11.22 -9.79 -16.06
CA GLU A 57 12.33 -8.86 -16.14
C GLU A 57 11.85 -7.41 -16.26
N GLN A 58 10.80 -7.15 -17.06
CA GLN A 58 10.11 -5.86 -17.08
C GLN A 58 9.65 -5.44 -15.67
N LEU A 59 8.99 -6.35 -14.93
CA LEU A 59 8.59 -6.10 -13.54
C LEU A 59 9.78 -5.79 -12.63
N ARG A 60 10.88 -6.55 -12.74
CA ARG A 60 12.09 -6.27 -11.94
C ARG A 60 12.67 -4.90 -12.26
N LEU A 61 12.64 -4.51 -13.53
CA LEU A 61 13.09 -3.20 -13.99
C LEU A 61 12.20 -2.07 -13.45
N ALA A 62 10.87 -2.20 -13.56
CA ALA A 62 9.92 -1.23 -13.02
C ALA A 62 10.05 -1.09 -11.50
N PHE A 63 10.22 -2.21 -10.80
CA PHE A 63 10.50 -2.20 -9.37
C PHE A 63 11.85 -1.57 -9.03
N GLY A 64 12.88 -1.76 -9.86
CA GLY A 64 14.14 -1.05 -9.76
C GLY A 64 13.99 0.46 -9.96
N LEU A 65 13.16 0.91 -10.91
CA LEU A 65 12.83 2.32 -11.10
C LEU A 65 12.12 2.89 -9.88
N LEU A 66 11.15 2.17 -9.32
CA LEU A 66 10.48 2.56 -8.09
C LEU A 66 11.48 2.70 -6.93
N ASP A 67 12.48 1.84 -6.87
CA ASP A 67 13.52 1.91 -5.84
C ASP A 67 14.44 3.13 -5.99
N LEU A 68 14.60 3.64 -7.21
CA LEU A 68 15.45 4.80 -7.52
C LEU A 68 14.70 6.12 -7.37
N LEU A 69 13.45 6.15 -7.82
CA LEU A 69 12.66 7.37 -7.96
C LEU A 69 11.75 7.59 -6.75
N GLU A 70 11.30 6.50 -6.11
CA GLU A 70 10.33 6.52 -5.01
C GLU A 70 8.99 7.19 -5.38
N GLU A 71 8.66 7.20 -6.67
CA GLU A 71 7.48 7.87 -7.22
C GLU A 71 6.32 6.91 -7.47
N TYR A 72 5.13 7.32 -7.04
CA TYR A 72 3.87 6.59 -7.27
C TYR A 72 3.60 6.32 -8.75
N TRP A 73 4.01 7.21 -9.65
CA TRP A 73 3.73 7.00 -11.08
C TRP A 73 4.31 5.68 -11.61
N VAL A 74 5.43 5.20 -11.05
CA VAL A 74 5.99 3.90 -11.42
C VAL A 74 5.04 2.75 -11.02
N THR A 75 4.41 2.82 -9.85
CA THR A 75 3.42 1.82 -9.42
C THR A 75 2.13 1.89 -10.21
N TYR A 76 1.74 3.09 -10.65
CA TYR A 76 0.61 3.27 -11.56
C TYR A 76 0.84 2.59 -12.91
N GLU A 77 2.02 2.76 -13.52
CA GLU A 77 2.35 2.07 -14.79
C GLU A 77 2.39 0.53 -14.61
N ILE A 78 2.85 0.04 -13.46
CA ILE A 78 2.74 -1.40 -13.12
C ILE A 78 1.27 -1.85 -13.15
N ARG A 79 0.33 -1.07 -12.56
CA ARG A 79 -1.10 -1.40 -12.58
C ARG A 79 -1.68 -1.36 -13.98
N ILE A 80 -1.30 -0.39 -14.80
CA ILE A 80 -1.74 -0.26 -16.20
C ILE A 80 -1.27 -1.45 -17.03
N ALA A 81 -0.01 -1.86 -16.88
CA ALA A 81 0.53 -3.04 -17.56
C ALA A 81 -0.18 -4.33 -17.13
N ASP A 82 -0.53 -4.48 -15.85
CA ASP A 82 -1.30 -5.62 -15.33
C ASP A 82 -2.73 -5.70 -15.90
N ASP A 83 -3.37 -4.55 -16.15
CA ASP A 83 -4.71 -4.46 -16.75
C ASP A 83 -4.71 -4.58 -18.28
N SER A 84 -3.53 -4.53 -18.91
CA SER A 84 -3.41 -4.44 -20.36
C SER A 84 -3.79 -5.74 -21.07
N ALA A 85 -3.89 -5.68 -22.40
CA ALA A 85 -4.14 -6.87 -23.22
C ALA A 85 -3.01 -7.91 -23.15
N GLU A 86 -1.82 -7.50 -22.71
CA GLU A 86 -0.63 -8.35 -22.53
C GLU A 86 -0.50 -8.87 -21.09
N GLY A 87 -1.34 -8.34 -20.18
CA GLY A 87 -1.47 -8.84 -18.81
C GLY A 87 -2.26 -10.16 -18.71
N PRO A 88 -2.36 -10.73 -17.49
CA PRO A 88 -1.84 -10.22 -16.22
C PRO A 88 -0.32 -10.38 -16.10
N LEU A 89 0.31 -9.54 -15.27
CA LEU A 89 1.73 -9.66 -14.99
C LEU A 89 2.02 -10.89 -14.12
N PRO A 90 3.26 -11.44 -14.12
CA PRO A 90 3.61 -12.59 -13.31
C PRO A 90 3.39 -12.36 -11.80
N ALA A 91 2.34 -12.96 -11.24
CA ALA A 91 1.86 -12.73 -9.87
C ALA A 91 2.95 -12.90 -8.79
N ASP A 92 3.77 -13.97 -8.88
CA ASP A 92 4.85 -14.21 -7.91
C ASP A 92 5.88 -13.08 -7.87
N VAL A 93 6.17 -12.49 -9.03
CA VAL A 93 7.14 -11.39 -9.17
C VAL A 93 6.52 -10.09 -8.70
N LEU A 94 5.27 -9.81 -9.10
CA LEU A 94 4.50 -8.63 -8.71
C LEU A 94 4.35 -8.56 -7.18
N TRP A 95 3.69 -9.54 -6.59
CA TRP A 95 3.40 -9.54 -5.15
C TRP A 95 4.66 -9.78 -4.32
N GLY A 96 5.61 -10.56 -4.83
CA GLY A 96 6.94 -10.66 -4.24
C GLY A 96 7.65 -9.30 -4.17
N GLY A 97 7.52 -8.45 -5.19
CA GLY A 97 8.06 -7.10 -5.23
C GLY A 97 7.40 -6.15 -4.23
N TYR A 98 6.06 -6.19 -4.10
CA TYR A 98 5.34 -5.43 -3.07
C TYR A 98 5.75 -5.87 -1.66
N ARG A 99 5.73 -7.18 -1.37
CA ARG A 99 6.09 -7.72 -0.05
C ARG A 99 7.48 -7.28 0.38
N ARG A 100 8.50 -7.40 -0.49
CA ARG A 100 9.88 -6.97 -0.17
C ARG A 100 9.97 -5.50 0.23
N ARG A 101 9.31 -4.61 -0.52
CA ARG A 101 9.32 -3.16 -0.23
C ARG A 101 8.59 -2.87 1.07
N LEU A 102 7.44 -3.48 1.30
CA LEU A 102 6.71 -3.35 2.57
C LEU A 102 7.51 -3.87 3.77
N GLU A 103 8.43 -4.82 3.57
CA GLU A 103 9.35 -5.34 4.58
C GLU A 103 10.58 -4.45 4.79
N ALA A 104 10.96 -3.58 3.84
CA ALA A 104 12.17 -2.77 3.87
C ALA A 104 12.13 -1.62 4.91
N GLU A 105 13.29 -1.15 5.39
CA GLU A 105 13.39 -0.13 6.44
C GLU A 105 12.98 1.27 6.00
N ARG A 106 13.24 1.61 4.73
CA ARG A 106 12.91 2.91 4.15
C ARG A 106 11.41 3.17 4.11
N ASP A 107 11.05 4.43 3.85
CA ASP A 107 9.66 4.80 3.57
C ASP A 107 9.16 4.11 2.29
N VAL A 108 7.86 3.89 2.24
CA VAL A 108 7.16 3.15 1.19
C VAL A 108 5.87 3.85 0.78
N GLU A 109 5.78 5.18 0.96
CA GLU A 109 4.58 5.97 0.68
C GLU A 109 3.96 5.62 -0.67
N ALA A 110 4.74 5.63 -1.76
CA ALA A 110 4.30 5.25 -3.10
C ALA A 110 3.69 3.83 -3.15
N VAL A 111 4.30 2.86 -2.47
CA VAL A 111 3.82 1.47 -2.41
C VAL A 111 2.51 1.37 -1.64
N THR A 112 2.42 2.01 -0.47
CA THR A 112 1.19 1.98 0.34
C THR A 112 0.06 2.77 -0.30
N TYR A 113 0.37 3.85 -0.99
CA TYR A 113 -0.59 4.65 -1.75
C TYR A 113 -1.10 3.88 -2.95
N SER A 114 -0.22 3.22 -3.71
CA SER A 114 -0.63 2.32 -4.80
C SER A 114 -1.52 1.19 -4.29
N LEU A 115 -1.13 0.49 -3.22
CA LEU A 115 -1.98 -0.54 -2.60
C LEU A 115 -3.36 -0.01 -2.26
N TRP A 116 -3.45 1.20 -1.73
CA TRP A 116 -4.71 1.84 -1.43
C TRP A 116 -5.53 2.12 -2.71
N VAL A 117 -5.01 2.93 -3.64
CA VAL A 117 -5.79 3.47 -4.78
C VAL A 117 -5.91 2.50 -5.97
N ASP A 118 -4.85 1.78 -6.32
CA ASP A 118 -4.79 0.96 -7.54
C ASP A 118 -5.33 -0.46 -7.33
N TRP A 119 -5.22 -0.97 -6.10
CA TRP A 119 -5.48 -2.37 -5.78
C TRP A 119 -6.64 -2.56 -4.80
N PHE A 120 -6.64 -1.85 -3.66
CA PHE A 120 -7.64 -2.08 -2.62
C PHE A 120 -9.00 -1.42 -2.92
N GLU A 121 -9.01 -0.23 -3.54
CA GLU A 121 -10.25 0.42 -3.99
C GLU A 121 -10.92 -0.30 -5.18
N ASP A 122 -10.15 -1.05 -5.98
CA ASP A 122 -10.68 -1.86 -7.07
C ASP A 122 -11.25 -3.18 -6.57
N HIS A 123 -12.58 -3.27 -6.54
CA HIS A 123 -13.32 -4.45 -6.11
C HIS A 123 -13.00 -5.76 -6.87
N THR A 124 -12.36 -5.68 -8.03
CA THR A 124 -11.96 -6.87 -8.81
C THR A 124 -10.60 -7.43 -8.38
N THR A 125 -9.74 -6.60 -7.78
CA THR A 125 -8.37 -6.98 -7.38
C THR A 125 -8.16 -6.96 -5.87
N SER A 126 -8.96 -6.19 -5.11
CA SER A 126 -8.82 -5.95 -3.67
C SER A 126 -8.63 -7.22 -2.83
N ASP A 127 -9.47 -8.24 -3.05
CA ASP A 127 -9.44 -9.50 -2.30
C ASP A 127 -8.11 -10.24 -2.52
N THR A 128 -7.68 -10.36 -3.79
CA THR A 128 -6.43 -11.02 -4.19
C THR A 128 -5.22 -10.23 -3.71
N ALA A 129 -5.19 -8.91 -3.94
CA ALA A 129 -4.09 -8.05 -3.54
C ALA A 129 -3.86 -8.11 -2.03
N PHE A 130 -4.93 -8.01 -1.23
CA PHE A 130 -4.83 -8.10 0.23
C PHE A 130 -4.34 -9.48 0.68
N ALA A 131 -4.87 -10.55 0.09
CA ALA A 131 -4.43 -11.91 0.38
C ALA A 131 -2.92 -12.09 0.10
N GLU A 132 -2.43 -11.58 -1.03
CA GLU A 132 -1.05 -11.72 -1.47
C GLU A 132 -0.06 -10.93 -0.62
N VAL A 133 -0.39 -9.69 -0.23
CA VAL A 133 0.56 -8.86 0.53
C VAL A 133 0.52 -9.09 2.03
N LEU A 134 -0.58 -9.64 2.58
CA LEU A 134 -0.69 -9.95 4.01
C LEU A 134 -1.62 -11.11 4.35
N GLY A 135 -2.83 -11.15 3.79
CA GLY A 135 -3.93 -11.99 4.29
C GLY A 135 -3.57 -13.47 4.40
N SER A 136 -2.93 -14.04 3.37
CA SER A 136 -2.49 -15.44 3.34
C SER A 136 -1.33 -15.75 4.28
N ASP A 137 -0.57 -14.72 4.70
CA ASP A 137 0.66 -14.85 5.46
C ASP A 137 0.53 -14.41 6.93
N ILE A 138 -0.63 -13.91 7.37
CA ILE A 138 -0.78 -13.29 8.69
C ILE A 138 -0.44 -14.24 9.85
N ASP A 139 -0.75 -15.53 9.71
CA ASP A 139 -0.37 -16.54 10.71
C ASP A 139 1.15 -16.70 10.84
N ARG A 140 1.87 -16.62 9.71
CA ARG A 140 3.33 -16.63 9.70
C ARG A 140 3.89 -15.39 10.40
N VAL A 141 3.32 -14.22 10.15
CA VAL A 141 3.72 -12.97 10.84
C VAL A 141 3.58 -13.11 12.35
N VAL A 142 2.45 -13.68 12.83
CA VAL A 142 2.19 -13.85 14.26
C VAL A 142 3.09 -14.92 14.89
N ALA A 143 3.48 -15.94 14.15
CA ALA A 143 4.34 -17.03 14.62
C ALA A 143 5.82 -16.61 14.69
N ASP A 144 6.35 -15.99 13.63
CA ASP A 144 7.76 -15.62 13.50
C ASP A 144 8.06 -14.31 14.26
N ARG A 145 7.23 -13.28 14.04
CA ARG A 145 7.35 -11.94 14.63
C ARG A 145 8.68 -11.24 14.34
N SER A 146 9.40 -11.63 13.30
CA SER A 146 10.55 -10.84 12.83
C SER A 146 10.14 -9.42 12.43
N GLU A 147 11.04 -8.47 12.68
CA GLU A 147 10.79 -7.05 12.43
C GLU A 147 10.34 -6.73 11.00
N PRO A 148 10.91 -7.31 9.92
CA PRO A 148 10.44 -7.08 8.56
C PRO A 148 8.97 -7.50 8.35
N LEU A 149 8.57 -8.65 8.90
CA LEU A 149 7.19 -9.14 8.80
C LEU A 149 6.21 -8.27 9.59
N ILE A 150 6.59 -7.82 10.79
CA ILE A 150 5.79 -6.88 11.60
C ILE A 150 5.63 -5.55 10.87
N ARG A 151 6.69 -5.05 10.24
CA ARG A 151 6.67 -3.81 9.45
C ARG A 151 5.72 -3.92 8.25
N ARG A 152 5.81 -5.01 7.49
CA ARG A 152 4.88 -5.30 6.39
C ARG A 152 3.44 -5.33 6.88
N ALA A 153 3.16 -6.10 7.92
CA ALA A 153 1.81 -6.21 8.47
C ALA A 153 1.27 -4.85 8.95
N ARG A 154 2.07 -4.05 9.66
CA ARG A 154 1.68 -2.70 10.07
C ARG A 154 1.26 -1.85 8.87
N ARG A 155 2.09 -1.77 7.85
CA ARG A 155 1.85 -0.95 6.64
C ARG A 155 0.57 -1.37 5.91
N VAL A 156 0.39 -2.67 5.67
CA VAL A 156 -0.79 -3.18 4.96
C VAL A 156 -2.06 -2.99 5.79
N LEU A 157 -2.05 -3.29 7.09
CA LEU A 157 -3.21 -3.09 7.96
C LEU A 157 -3.66 -1.62 7.95
N GLU A 158 -2.71 -0.69 8.04
CA GLU A 158 -2.98 0.75 8.06
C GLU A 158 -3.62 1.28 6.77
N CYS A 159 -3.20 0.80 5.59
CA CYS A 159 -3.78 1.24 4.30
C CYS A 159 -4.94 0.39 3.79
N SER A 160 -5.32 -0.70 4.47
CA SER A 160 -6.40 -1.60 4.04
C SER A 160 -7.83 -1.09 4.26
N GLY A 161 -8.03 0.23 4.37
CA GLY A 161 -9.33 0.88 4.53
C GLY A 161 -10.39 0.44 3.50
N PRO A 162 -10.08 0.49 2.20
CA PRO A 162 -10.99 0.08 1.12
C PRO A 162 -11.32 -1.41 1.08
N VAL A 163 -10.42 -2.27 1.60
CA VAL A 163 -10.58 -3.73 1.52
C VAL A 163 -11.89 -4.14 2.21
N ARG A 164 -12.65 -5.03 1.57
CA ARG A 164 -13.93 -5.52 2.11
C ARG A 164 -13.74 -6.15 3.49
N TRP A 165 -14.68 -5.90 4.39
CA TRP A 165 -14.58 -6.40 5.77
C TRP A 165 -14.41 -7.92 5.84
N ALA A 166 -15.20 -8.68 5.08
CA ALA A 166 -15.15 -10.13 5.08
C ALA A 166 -13.76 -10.70 4.71
N VAL A 167 -12.95 -9.94 3.96
CA VAL A 167 -11.61 -10.33 3.53
C VAL A 167 -10.57 -9.98 4.60
N LYS A 168 -10.62 -8.78 5.16
CA LYS A 168 -9.60 -8.31 6.11
C LYS A 168 -9.84 -8.70 7.56
N GLU A 169 -11.09 -8.98 7.94
CA GLU A 169 -11.46 -9.31 9.33
C GLU A 169 -10.67 -10.49 9.90
N PRO A 170 -10.48 -11.63 9.19
CA PRO A 170 -9.66 -12.72 9.70
C PRO A 170 -8.23 -12.30 10.01
N ALA A 171 -7.62 -11.50 9.13
CA ALA A 171 -6.26 -11.00 9.33
C ALA A 171 -6.19 -10.00 10.49
N TYR A 172 -7.18 -9.11 10.63
CA TYR A 172 -7.26 -8.17 11.76
C TYR A 172 -7.36 -8.92 13.10
N ARG A 173 -8.23 -9.93 13.16
CA ARG A 173 -8.40 -10.78 14.35
C ARG A 173 -7.14 -11.56 14.69
N THR A 174 -6.43 -12.09 13.70
CA THR A 174 -5.15 -12.76 13.94
C THR A 174 -4.08 -11.77 14.42
N ALA A 175 -4.04 -10.55 13.85
CA ALA A 175 -3.10 -9.51 14.23
C ALA A 175 -3.26 -9.02 15.68
N THR A 176 -4.45 -9.09 16.28
CA THR A 176 -4.66 -8.72 17.71
C THR A 176 -3.86 -9.59 18.68
N ARG A 177 -3.35 -10.75 18.24
CA ARG A 177 -2.44 -11.60 19.04
C ARG A 177 -1.04 -11.01 19.23
N VAL A 178 -0.71 -9.92 18.53
CA VAL A 178 0.58 -9.25 18.57
C VAL A 178 0.38 -7.78 18.97
N PRO A 179 0.72 -7.38 20.22
CA PRO A 179 0.53 -6.01 20.69
C PRO A 179 1.14 -4.93 19.80
N ALA A 180 2.29 -5.22 19.17
CA ALA A 180 2.97 -4.30 18.24
C ALA A 180 2.16 -3.96 16.97
N LEU A 181 1.06 -4.68 16.70
CA LEU A 181 0.14 -4.44 15.58
C LEU A 181 -1.17 -3.76 16.00
N HIS A 182 -1.44 -3.57 17.29
CA HIS A 182 -2.74 -3.05 17.76
C HIS A 182 -3.05 -1.65 17.21
N CYS A 183 -2.07 -0.75 17.22
CA CYS A 183 -2.21 0.57 16.61
C CYS A 183 -2.50 0.50 15.09
N ALA A 184 -1.92 -0.49 14.40
CA ALA A 184 -2.12 -0.68 12.97
C ALA A 184 -3.55 -1.17 12.66
N VAL A 185 -4.04 -2.13 13.45
CA VAL A 185 -5.43 -2.60 13.37
C VAL A 185 -6.41 -1.45 13.65
N PHE A 186 -6.16 -0.66 14.70
CA PHE A 186 -6.97 0.53 15.01
C PHE A 186 -7.03 1.50 13.81
N ARG A 187 -5.87 1.86 13.26
CA ARG A 187 -5.78 2.75 12.08
C ARG A 187 -6.48 2.16 10.87
N GLY A 188 -6.38 0.86 10.64
CA GLY A 188 -7.08 0.18 9.57
C GLY A 188 -8.61 0.24 9.72
N ILE A 189 -9.15 0.06 10.94
CA ILE A 189 -10.58 0.24 11.20
C ILE A 189 -11.00 1.70 10.99
N LEU A 190 -10.22 2.65 11.53
CA LEU A 190 -10.49 4.08 11.39
C LEU A 190 -10.48 4.51 9.90
N ALA A 191 -9.48 4.07 9.14
CA ALA A 191 -9.37 4.32 7.70
C ALA A 191 -10.60 3.76 6.99
N SER A 192 -11.01 2.52 7.28
CA SER A 192 -12.21 1.91 6.70
C SER A 192 -13.48 2.72 6.96
N PHE A 193 -13.62 3.35 8.12
CA PHE A 193 -14.77 4.22 8.40
C PHE A 193 -14.75 5.49 7.56
N HIS A 194 -13.56 6.03 7.27
CA HIS A 194 -13.36 7.26 6.50
C HIS A 194 -13.20 7.05 5.00
N ASP A 195 -13.12 5.81 4.54
CA ASP A 195 -12.93 5.44 3.15
C ASP A 195 -14.27 5.30 2.41
N LEU A 196 -14.31 5.65 1.12
CA LEU A 196 -15.51 5.56 0.30
C LEU A 196 -15.94 4.11 0.10
N TYR A 197 -14.97 3.23 -0.08
CA TYR A 197 -15.16 1.80 -0.33
C TYR A 197 -15.11 0.97 0.96
N GLY A 198 -14.70 1.58 2.07
CA GLY A 198 -14.73 0.92 3.37
C GLY A 198 -16.16 0.52 3.76
N ASP A 199 -16.40 -0.77 4.00
CA ASP A 199 -17.71 -1.31 4.40
C ASP A 199 -17.54 -2.16 5.66
N LEU A 200 -17.37 -1.49 6.80
CA LEU A 200 -17.22 -2.16 8.09
C LEU A 200 -18.50 -2.92 8.46
N GLU A 201 -18.34 -4.04 9.15
CA GLU A 201 -19.42 -4.63 9.96
C GLU A 201 -19.32 -4.09 11.40
N PRO A 202 -20.18 -3.13 11.81
CA PRO A 202 -19.89 -2.28 12.96
C PRO A 202 -19.75 -3.03 14.28
N ALA A 203 -20.59 -4.04 14.52
CA ALA A 203 -20.52 -4.85 15.73
C ALA A 203 -19.22 -5.68 15.81
N ALA A 204 -18.76 -6.24 14.69
CA ALA A 204 -17.51 -7.00 14.64
C ALA A 204 -16.29 -6.07 14.77
N ALA A 205 -16.33 -4.91 14.11
CA ALA A 205 -15.30 -3.89 14.21
C ALA A 205 -15.18 -3.32 15.64
N LEU A 206 -16.30 -3.08 16.32
CA LEU A 206 -16.34 -2.66 17.71
C LEU A 206 -15.73 -3.72 18.64
N ALA A 207 -16.12 -4.99 18.47
CA ALA A 207 -15.56 -6.08 19.26
C ALA A 207 -14.04 -6.24 19.08
N LEU A 208 -13.51 -5.96 17.89
CA LEU A 208 -12.07 -5.91 17.66
C LEU A 208 -11.43 -4.68 18.32
N LEU A 209 -12.04 -3.50 18.18
CA LEU A 209 -11.56 -2.26 18.79
C LEU A 209 -11.41 -2.38 20.31
N ASP A 210 -12.35 -3.06 20.98
CA ASP A 210 -12.33 -3.26 22.43
C ASP A 210 -11.25 -4.22 22.91
N GLN A 211 -10.69 -5.04 22.02
CA GLN A 211 -9.58 -5.95 22.33
C GLN A 211 -8.20 -5.31 22.19
N LEU A 212 -8.11 -4.12 21.60
CA LEU A 212 -6.83 -3.46 21.33
C LEU A 212 -6.28 -2.78 22.59
N ASP A 213 -5.04 -3.12 22.93
CA ASP A 213 -4.24 -2.40 23.92
C ASP A 213 -3.64 -1.15 23.26
N LEU A 214 -4.40 -0.06 23.33
CA LEU A 214 -4.05 1.23 22.75
C LEU A 214 -3.64 2.22 23.85
N PRO A 215 -2.68 3.13 23.58
CA PRO A 215 -2.40 4.25 24.46
C PRO A 215 -3.68 4.99 24.86
N THR A 216 -3.74 5.44 26.12
CA THR A 216 -4.94 6.09 26.69
C THR A 216 -5.36 7.35 25.95
N ASN A 217 -4.41 8.02 25.29
CA ASN A 217 -4.60 9.24 24.52
C ASN A 217 -4.67 8.99 23.00
N THR A 218 -4.95 7.76 22.55
CA THR A 218 -5.15 7.46 21.13
C THR A 218 -6.29 8.31 20.58
N ARG A 219 -5.91 9.30 19.76
CA ARG A 219 -6.82 10.21 19.06
C ARG A 219 -7.86 9.41 18.28
N HIS A 220 -9.10 9.89 18.26
CA HIS A 220 -10.22 9.32 17.51
C HIS A 220 -10.76 7.97 17.99
N ARG A 221 -10.22 7.41 19.09
CA ARG A 221 -10.74 6.15 19.65
C ARG A 221 -12.17 6.28 20.14
N ALA A 222 -12.48 7.34 20.90
CA ALA A 222 -13.80 7.54 21.48
C ALA A 222 -14.86 7.79 20.38
N GLU A 223 -14.52 8.60 19.39
CA GLU A 223 -15.38 8.91 18.26
C GLU A 223 -15.65 7.67 17.39
N LEU A 224 -14.61 6.87 17.11
CA LEU A 224 -14.76 5.62 16.38
C LEU A 224 -15.63 4.62 17.15
N HIS A 225 -15.40 4.45 18.45
CA HIS A 225 -16.25 3.60 19.30
C HIS A 225 -17.71 4.08 19.27
N HIS A 226 -17.96 5.39 19.34
CA HIS A 226 -19.29 5.98 19.29
C HIS A 226 -20.02 5.64 17.98
N VAL A 227 -19.40 5.89 16.81
CA VAL A 227 -20.05 5.64 15.52
C VAL A 227 -20.29 4.15 15.26
N LEU A 228 -19.39 3.27 15.70
CA LEU A 228 -19.55 1.83 15.58
C LEU A 228 -20.66 1.30 16.51
N THR A 229 -20.78 1.85 17.72
CA THR A 229 -21.87 1.54 18.66
C THR A 229 -23.23 1.90 18.07
N ALA A 230 -23.31 3.01 17.33
CA ALA A 230 -24.51 3.44 16.62
C ALA A 230 -24.79 2.64 15.32
N GLY A 231 -23.94 1.69 14.96
CA GLY A 231 -24.13 0.83 13.78
C GLY A 231 -23.73 1.48 12.44
N HIS A 232 -22.92 2.55 12.46
CA HIS A 232 -22.47 3.20 11.22
C HIS A 232 -21.31 2.44 10.58
N ARG A 233 -21.47 2.09 9.30
CA ARG A 233 -20.48 1.31 8.52
C ARG A 233 -19.33 2.16 7.99
N ASN A 234 -19.64 3.34 7.49
CA ASN A 234 -18.68 4.34 7.04
C ASN A 234 -19.33 5.74 7.06
N ARG A 235 -18.51 6.79 6.95
CA ARG A 235 -18.98 8.18 6.99
C ARG A 235 -19.85 8.57 5.80
N TYR A 236 -19.67 7.94 4.64
CA TYR A 236 -20.36 8.30 3.40
C TYR A 236 -21.82 7.82 3.39
N ARG A 237 -22.11 6.71 4.07
CA ARG A 237 -23.47 6.18 4.30
C ARG A 237 -24.14 6.79 5.53
N SER A 238 -23.44 7.61 6.30
CA SER A 238 -23.93 8.19 7.55
C SER A 238 -23.36 9.60 7.74
N ALA A 239 -23.72 10.48 6.80
CA ALA A 239 -23.27 11.87 6.80
C ALA A 239 -23.59 12.56 8.14
N GLY A 240 -22.63 13.25 8.74
CA GLY A 240 -22.79 13.92 10.02
C GLY A 240 -22.54 13.05 11.27
N ALA A 241 -22.48 11.72 11.12
CA ALA A 241 -22.30 10.82 12.26
C ALA A 241 -20.95 11.04 12.95
N TRP A 242 -19.89 11.27 12.17
CA TRP A 242 -18.56 11.57 12.71
C TRP A 242 -18.54 12.90 13.45
N GLU A 243 -19.10 13.95 12.86
CA GLU A 243 -19.14 15.27 13.47
C GLU A 243 -19.99 15.27 14.76
N HIS A 244 -21.04 14.45 14.81
CA HIS A 244 -21.81 14.22 16.04
C HIS A 244 -20.98 13.50 17.10
N ALA A 245 -20.24 12.46 16.72
CA ALA A 245 -19.35 11.73 17.64
C ALA A 245 -18.26 12.66 18.23
N VAL A 246 -17.61 13.47 17.40
CA VAL A 246 -16.61 14.47 17.84
C VAL A 246 -17.21 15.43 18.88
N ARG A 247 -18.44 15.93 18.67
CA ARG A 247 -19.10 16.81 19.64
C ARG A 247 -19.50 16.10 20.94
N SER A 248 -19.78 14.80 20.87
CA SER A 248 -20.25 14.01 22.02
C SER A 248 -19.12 13.46 22.87
N CYS A 249 -17.91 13.37 22.30
CA CYS A 249 -16.71 12.82 22.96
C CYS A 249 -15.69 13.89 23.38
N ALA A 250 -15.92 15.16 23.02
CA ALA A 250 -15.13 16.31 23.47
C ALA A 250 -15.47 16.70 24.91
#